data_AF-A0A2A8H9I6-F1
#
_entry.id   AF-A0A2A8H9I6-F1
#
_cell.length_a   1.000
_cell.length_b   1.000
_cell.length_c   1.000
_cell.angle_alpha   90.00
_cell.angle_beta   90.00
_cell.angle_gamma   90.00
#
_symmetry.space_group_name_H-M   'P 1'
#
loop_
_entity.id
_entity.type
_entity.pdbx_description
1 polymer ?
#
loop_
_entity_poly.entity_id
_entity_poly.type
_entity_poly.pdbx_seq_one_letter_code
_entity_poly.pdbx_strand_id
1 'polypeptide(L)'
;PADTASKYGVTMWHSFGNLVDCASFDSYLTYKHNADVFQGQSGSPNFYSPDGINFYIVGIQSTESDDGNYSVGITPASFADIQTWSAQ
;
A
#
# COMPACT_ATOMS: atom_id res chain seq x y z
N PRO A 1 28.77 -5.26 -12.33
CA PRO A 1 28.47 -3.81 -12.45
C PRO A 1 26.96 -3.64 -12.63
N ALA A 2 26.31 -3.10 -11.60
CA ALA A 2 24.86 -2.99 -11.51
C ALA A 2 24.32 -1.93 -12.49
N ASP A 3 23.29 -2.39 -13.19
CA ASP A 3 22.18 -1.71 -13.86
C ASP A 3 22.42 -0.44 -14.69
N THR A 4 22.14 -0.59 -15.99
CA THR A 4 22.12 0.48 -16.99
C THR A 4 20.66 0.92 -17.22
N ALA A 5 19.96 1.28 -16.15
CA ALA A 5 18.63 1.89 -16.22
C ALA A 5 18.77 3.32 -16.78
N SER A 6 18.76 3.36 -18.11
CA SER A 6 19.12 4.46 -18.99
C SER A 6 17.95 5.43 -19.21
N LYS A 7 18.23 6.72 -19.02
CA LYS A 7 17.91 7.86 -19.92
C LYS A 7 16.46 8.17 -20.32
N TYR A 8 15.46 7.49 -19.81
CA TYR A 8 14.08 7.97 -19.88
C TYR A 8 13.71 8.42 -18.48
N GLY A 9 13.28 9.69 -18.33
CA GLY A 9 12.79 10.19 -17.06
C GLY A 9 11.78 9.21 -16.50
N VAL A 10 12.16 8.50 -15.44
CA VAL A 10 11.28 7.54 -14.76
C VAL A 10 10.26 8.38 -14.01
N THR A 11 9.15 8.63 -14.69
CA THR A 11 7.95 9.14 -14.07
C THR A 11 7.47 8.10 -13.04
N MET A 12 6.99 8.64 -11.94
CA MET A 12 6.72 8.00 -10.66
C MET A 12 6.02 6.64 -10.77
N TRP A 13 6.33 5.74 -9.80
CA TRP A 13 5.61 4.50 -9.46
C TRP A 13 5.91 3.26 -10.30
N HIS A 14 6.93 2.50 -9.88
CA HIS A 14 6.88 1.05 -10.04
C HIS A 14 5.92 0.50 -8.98
N SER A 15 4.78 -0.03 -9.42
CA SER A 15 3.76 -0.67 -8.58
C SER A 15 4.40 -1.62 -7.56
N PHE A 16 4.23 -1.35 -6.27
CA PHE A 16 4.78 -2.15 -5.17
C PHE A 16 4.03 -3.48 -5.02
N GLY A 17 4.37 -4.46 -5.87
CA GLY A 17 3.91 -5.86 -5.79
C GLY A 17 2.39 -6.07 -5.93
N ASN A 18 1.99 -7.31 -6.22
CA ASN A 18 0.57 -7.66 -6.16
C ASN A 18 0.15 -7.82 -4.69
N LEU A 19 -1.07 -7.40 -4.37
CA LEU A 19 -1.76 -7.87 -3.16
C LEU A 19 -1.83 -9.40 -3.23
N VAL A 20 -1.32 -10.05 -2.19
CA VAL A 20 -1.30 -11.52 -2.09
C VAL A 20 -2.25 -12.04 -1.03
N ASP A 21 -2.58 -11.22 -0.03
CA ASP A 21 -3.56 -11.59 0.99
C ASP A 21 -4.20 -10.35 1.63
N CYS A 22 -5.39 -10.53 2.20
CA CYS A 22 -6.06 -9.54 3.04
C CYS A 22 -6.60 -10.19 4.32
N ALA A 23 -6.30 -9.56 5.45
CA ALA A 23 -6.78 -9.98 6.77
C ALA A 23 -7.57 -8.84 7.42
N SER A 24 -8.56 -9.18 8.23
CA SER A 24 -9.33 -8.20 9.00
C SER A 24 -9.09 -8.36 10.51
N PHE A 25 -8.91 -7.25 11.19
CA PHE A 25 -8.98 -7.14 12.64
C PHE A 25 -10.17 -6.23 12.97
N ASP A 26 -11.29 -6.83 13.38
CA ASP A 26 -12.59 -6.15 13.50
C ASP A 26 -13.00 -5.43 12.20
N SER A 27 -13.20 -4.11 12.25
CA SER A 27 -13.57 -3.25 11.11
C SER A 27 -12.38 -2.74 10.30
N TYR A 28 -11.15 -3.07 10.73
CA TYR A 28 -9.92 -2.64 10.07
C TYR A 28 -9.37 -3.76 9.21
N LEU A 29 -8.79 -3.38 8.07
CA LEU A 29 -8.19 -4.31 7.13
C LEU A 29 -6.66 -4.19 7.17
N THR A 30 -5.97 -5.28 6.89
CA THR A 30 -4.53 -5.34 6.66
C THR A 30 -4.29 -6.06 5.34
N TYR A 31 -3.32 -5.58 4.59
CA TYR A 31 -2.94 -6.14 3.30
C TYR A 31 -1.53 -6.71 3.37
N LYS A 32 -1.33 -7.88 2.75
CA LYS A 32 -0.02 -8.47 2.53
C LYS A 32 0.39 -8.30 1.07
N HIS A 33 1.63 -7.89 0.85
CA HIS A 33 2.22 -7.64 -0.46
C HIS A 33 3.51 -8.45 -0.63
N ASN A 34 3.67 -9.04 -1.81
CA ASN A 34 4.92 -9.64 -2.23
C ASN A 34 5.72 -8.59 -3.02
N ALA A 35 6.52 -7.80 -2.33
CA ALA A 35 7.30 -6.70 -2.88
C ALA A 35 8.65 -6.59 -2.17
N ASP A 36 9.67 -6.06 -2.85
CA ASP A 36 10.89 -5.62 -2.17
C ASP A 36 10.59 -4.24 -1.57
N VAL A 37 10.53 -4.15 -0.25
CA VAL A 37 10.31 -2.89 0.48
C VAL A 37 11.56 -2.63 1.30
N PHE A 38 11.89 -1.36 1.49
CA PHE A 38 13.09 -0.93 2.21
C PHE A 38 12.70 -0.03 3.38
N GLN A 39 13.56 -0.01 4.41
CA GLN A 39 13.43 0.96 5.49
C GLN A 39 13.35 2.38 4.93
N GLY A 40 12.39 3.15 5.46
CA GLY A 40 12.08 4.51 4.99
C GLY A 40 10.91 4.61 4.00
N GLN A 41 10.27 3.49 3.64
CA GLN A 41 9.10 3.49 2.74
C GLN A 41 7.74 3.45 3.47
N SER A 42 7.72 3.36 4.80
CA SER A 42 6.49 3.49 5.59
C SER A 42 5.83 4.85 5.35
N GLY A 43 4.50 4.85 5.30
CA GLY A 43 3.69 6.04 5.01
C GLY A 43 3.36 6.24 3.53
N SER A 44 3.93 5.43 2.62
CA SER A 44 3.56 5.49 1.20
C SER A 44 2.16 4.89 0.95
N PRO A 45 1.38 5.43 0.01
CA PRO A 45 0.09 4.88 -0.35
C PRO A 45 0.23 3.60 -1.17
N ASN A 46 -0.66 2.65 -0.92
CA ASN A 46 -0.76 1.41 -1.68
C ASN A 46 -1.91 1.48 -2.66
N PHE A 47 -1.63 1.08 -3.90
CA PHE A 47 -2.57 1.08 -5.00
C PHE A 47 -3.02 -0.33 -5.34
N TYR A 48 -4.30 -0.48 -5.66
CA TYR A 48 -4.86 -1.74 -6.15
C TYR A 48 -5.83 -1.47 -7.29
N SER A 49 -5.82 -2.37 -8.28
CA SER A 49 -6.71 -2.34 -9.43
C SER A 49 -7.32 -3.73 -9.63
N PRO A 50 -8.56 -3.97 -9.15
CA PRO A 50 -9.23 -5.26 -9.34
C PRO A 50 -9.64 -5.50 -10.80
N ASP A 51 -9.87 -4.41 -11.56
CA ASP A 51 -10.32 -4.44 -12.95
C ASP A 51 -9.18 -4.22 -13.96
N GLY A 52 -7.98 -3.87 -13.49
CA GLY A 52 -6.84 -3.52 -14.33
C GLY A 52 -6.98 -2.17 -15.06
N ILE A 53 -8.03 -1.39 -14.77
CA ILE A 53 -8.36 -0.14 -15.45
C ILE A 53 -8.30 1.03 -14.45
N ASN A 54 -8.94 0.88 -13.29
CA ASN A 54 -9.00 1.90 -12.26
C ASN A 54 -8.05 1.55 -11.10
N PHE A 55 -7.31 2.53 -10.62
CA PHE A 55 -6.45 2.38 -9.45
C PHE A 55 -7.08 3.04 -8.24
N TYR A 56 -7.14 2.30 -7.13
CA TYR A 56 -7.66 2.75 -5.86
C TYR A 56 -6.54 2.78 -4.82
N ILE A 57 -6.52 3.81 -3.98
CA ILE A 57 -5.68 3.80 -2.78
C ILE A 57 -6.38 2.94 -1.75
N VAL A 58 -5.78 1.81 -1.40
CA VAL A 58 -6.40 0.82 -0.51
C VAL A 58 -5.80 0.82 0.88
N GLY A 59 -4.58 1.34 1.06
CA GLY A 59 -3.90 1.31 2.33
C GLY A 59 -2.64 2.15 2.36
N ILE A 60 -1.95 2.12 3.49
CA ILE A 60 -0.67 2.80 3.73
C ILE A 60 0.37 1.76 4.13
N GLN A 61 1.51 1.76 3.42
CA GLN A 61 2.64 0.90 3.74
C GLN A 61 3.07 1.12 5.18
N SER A 62 3.09 0.05 5.97
CA SER A 62 3.31 0.14 7.41
C SER A 62 4.61 -0.52 7.82
N THR A 63 4.80 -1.79 7.49
CA THR A 63 5.95 -2.57 7.97
C THR A 63 6.29 -3.75 7.06
N GLU A 64 7.43 -4.38 7.31
CA GLU A 64 7.88 -5.62 6.67
C GLU A 64 8.17 -6.69 7.72
N SER A 65 8.12 -7.94 7.30
CA SER A 65 8.53 -9.13 8.05
C SER A 65 9.20 -10.11 7.08
N ASP A 66 9.89 -11.13 7.59
CA ASP A 66 10.56 -12.15 6.78
C ASP A 66 9.64 -12.83 5.76
N ASP A 67 8.32 -12.82 6.02
CA ASP A 67 7.32 -13.47 5.20
C ASP A 67 6.55 -12.53 4.25
N GLY A 68 6.85 -11.23 4.27
CA GLY A 68 6.29 -10.23 3.35
C GLY A 68 6.03 -8.86 3.97
N ASN A 69 5.31 -8.03 3.22
CA ASN A 69 5.07 -6.63 3.60
C ASN A 69 3.63 -6.38 3.95
N TYR A 70 3.44 -5.51 4.93
CA TYR A 70 2.16 -5.30 5.57
C TYR A 70 1.75 -3.83 5.53
N SER A 71 0.48 -3.64 5.24
CA SER A 71 -0.09 -2.31 5.10
C SER A 71 -1.42 -2.22 5.81
N VAL A 72 -1.61 -1.13 6.54
CA VAL A 72 -2.91 -0.82 7.14
C VAL A 72 -3.87 -0.41 6.04
N GLY A 73 -5.06 -0.99 6.06
CA GLY A 73 -6.10 -0.70 5.10
C GLY A 73 -6.86 0.56 5.43
N ILE A 74 -7.18 1.32 4.39
CA ILE A 74 -8.14 2.42 4.44
C ILE A 74 -9.51 1.81 4.12
N THR A 75 -10.36 1.73 5.14
CA THR A 75 -11.73 1.21 5.01
C THR A 75 -12.74 2.35 5.14
N PRO A 76 -14.01 2.14 4.74
CA PRO A 76 -15.07 3.10 5.04
C PRO A 76 -15.18 3.42 6.54
N ALA A 77 -14.88 2.45 7.42
CA ALA A 77 -14.85 2.66 8.87
C ALA A 77 -13.72 3.63 9.26
N SER A 78 -12.49 3.41 8.78
CA SER A 78 -11.37 4.33 9.02
C SER A 78 -11.70 5.77 8.59
N PHE A 79 -12.40 5.93 7.48
CA PHE A 79 -12.82 7.24 6.98
C PHE A 79 -13.89 7.89 7.87
N ALA A 80 -14.91 7.13 8.29
CA ALA A 80 -15.95 7.61 9.20
C ALA A 80 -15.39 8.01 10.57
N ASP A 81 -14.41 7.25 11.08
CA ASP A 81 -13.71 7.54 12.34
C ASP A 81 -12.96 8.88 12.23
N ILE A 82 -12.20 9.10 11.16
CA ILE A 82 -11.48 10.35 10.91
C ILE A 82 -12.44 11.53 10.78
N GLN A 83 -13.56 11.38 10.06
CA GLN A 83 -14.56 12.44 9.95
C GLN A 83 -15.13 12.82 11.31
N THR A 84 -15.48 11.82 12.12
CA THR A 84 -16.01 12.02 13.48
C THR A 84 -15.01 12.75 14.36
N TRP A 85 -13.73 12.36 14.31
CA TRP A 85 -12.66 13.04 15.04
C TRP A 85 -12.45 14.48 14.56
N SER A 86 -12.42 14.71 13.24
CA SER A 86 -12.14 16.04 12.67
C SER A 86 -13.24 17.09 12.91
N ALA A 87 -14.43 16.65 13.33
CA ALA A 87 -15.56 17.53 13.65
C ALA A 87 -15.57 18.00 15.12
N GLN A 88 -14.62 17.57 15.94
CA GLN A 88 -14.41 18.00 17.33
C GLN A 88 -13.60 19.30 17.40
#